data_AF-A0A0C2DC24-F1
#
_entry.id   AF-A0A0C2DC24-F1
#
_cell.length_a   1.000
_cell.length_b   1.000
_cell.length_c   1.000
_cell.angle_alpha   90.00
_cell.angle_beta   90.00
_cell.angle_gamma   90.00
#
_symmetry.space_group_name_H-M   'P 1'
#
loop_
_entity.id
_entity.type
_entity.pdbx_description
1 polymer ?
#
loop_
_entity_poly.entity_id
_entity_poly.type
_entity_poly.pdbx_seq_one_letter_code
_entity_poly.pdbx_strand_id
1 'polypeptide(L)'
;MGRLFADINQNSSVSLHGGFLKYELSQNALLDRTVLSFRTDQSQALILFVHDHNNNFMQLHLSEEVNLTLSLNNEDIVSSCTVRAHPGTEYGNMKWIQVCIQFPFENIKM
;
A
#
# COMPACT_ATOMS: atom_id res chain seq x y z
N MET A 1 -18.57 -16.82 25.40
CA MET A 1 -19.34 -16.41 24.20
C MET A 1 -18.46 -15.51 23.36
N GLY A 2 -17.89 -16.01 22.27
CA GLY A 2 -17.05 -15.21 21.37
C GLY A 2 -17.90 -14.37 20.43
N ARG A 3 -17.65 -13.07 20.36
CA ARG A 3 -18.21 -12.21 19.32
C ARG A 3 -17.60 -12.62 17.98
N LEU A 4 -18.44 -13.13 17.07
CA LEU A 4 -18.11 -13.19 15.65
C LEU A 4 -18.02 -11.74 15.16
N PHE A 5 -16.80 -11.22 15.01
CA PHE A 5 -16.60 -10.00 14.25
C PHE A 5 -16.99 -10.33 12.81
N ALA A 6 -18.05 -9.69 12.31
CA ALA A 6 -18.35 -9.72 10.88
C ALA A 6 -17.12 -9.20 10.14
N ASP A 7 -16.62 -9.95 9.16
CA ASP A 7 -15.57 -9.47 8.28
C ASP A 7 -16.17 -8.34 7.43
N ILE A 8 -15.95 -7.10 7.87
CA ILE A 8 -16.45 -5.89 7.20
C ILE A 8 -15.88 -5.74 5.78
N ASN A 9 -14.85 -6.51 5.42
CA ASN A 9 -14.26 -6.53 4.10
C ASN A 9 -14.77 -7.70 3.24
N GLN A 10 -15.71 -8.51 3.75
CA GLN A 10 -16.31 -9.59 2.97
C GLN A 10 -16.96 -9.00 1.72
N ASN A 11 -16.48 -9.40 0.54
CA ASN A 11 -16.89 -8.93 -0.78
C ASN A 11 -16.61 -7.44 -1.10
N SER A 12 -15.71 -6.76 -0.37
CA SER A 12 -15.32 -5.36 -0.68
C SER A 12 -14.21 -5.25 -1.74
N SER A 13 -13.68 -6.38 -2.22
CA SER A 13 -12.61 -6.39 -3.22
C SER A 13 -13.07 -5.81 -4.55
N VAL A 14 -12.27 -4.91 -5.12
CA VAL A 14 -12.46 -4.39 -6.48
C VAL A 14 -11.42 -5.00 -7.42
N SER A 15 -11.84 -5.39 -8.62
CA SER A 15 -10.94 -5.84 -9.68
C SER A 15 -10.63 -4.70 -10.63
N LEU A 16 -9.34 -4.44 -10.84
CA LEU A 16 -8.84 -3.45 -11.80
C LEU A 16 -8.22 -4.19 -12.99
N HIS A 17 -8.78 -3.98 -14.18
CA HIS A 17 -8.24 -4.49 -15.46
C HIS A 17 -7.52 -3.36 -16.23
N GLY A 18 -6.91 -2.45 -15.48
CA GLY A 18 -6.55 -1.09 -15.90
C GLY A 18 -7.36 -0.03 -15.13
N GLY A 19 -6.92 1.23 -15.20
CA GLY A 19 -7.52 2.35 -14.47
C GLY A 19 -7.12 2.43 -12.99
N PHE A 20 -7.78 3.31 -12.25
CA PHE A 20 -7.53 3.54 -10.82
C PHE A 20 -8.79 4.03 -10.10
N LEU A 21 -8.82 3.84 -8.79
CA LEU A 21 -9.78 4.50 -7.91
C LEU A 21 -9.11 5.74 -7.30
N LYS A 22 -9.80 6.87 -7.33
CA LYS A 22 -9.37 8.11 -6.68
C LYS A 22 -10.40 8.52 -5.65
N TYR A 23 -9.91 8.86 -4.47
CA TYR A 23 -10.72 9.38 -3.38
C TYR A 23 -9.99 10.55 -2.72
N GLU A 24 -10.73 11.60 -2.36
CA GLU A 24 -10.18 12.78 -1.69
C GLU A 24 -10.47 12.68 -0.19
N LEU A 25 -9.41 12.71 0.61
CA LEU A 25 -9.51 12.65 2.07
C LEU A 25 -9.53 14.06 2.65
N SER A 26 -10.38 14.26 3.66
CA SER A 26 -10.44 15.53 4.40
C SER A 26 -9.26 15.73 5.36
N GLN A 27 -8.46 14.69 5.60
CA GLN A 27 -7.31 14.67 6.49
C GLN A 27 -6.09 14.14 5.74
N ASN A 28 -4.89 14.44 6.24
CA ASN A 28 -3.65 14.00 5.62
C ASN A 28 -3.43 12.50 5.83
N ALA A 29 -3.67 11.68 4.79
CA ALA A 29 -3.51 10.23 4.86
C ALA A 29 -2.05 9.77 5.09
N LEU A 30 -1.06 10.65 4.92
CA LEU A 30 0.33 10.30 5.21
C LEU A 30 0.58 10.08 6.71
N LEU A 31 -0.32 10.57 7.60
CA LEU A 31 -0.25 10.33 9.06
C LEU A 31 -0.90 9.02 9.50
N ASP A 32 -1.78 8.47 8.68
CA ASP A 32 -2.65 7.38 9.12
C ASP A 32 -2.05 6.01 8.84
N ARG A 33 -2.38 5.05 9.72
CA ARG A 33 -2.10 3.64 9.46
C ARG A 33 -2.92 3.21 8.24
N THR A 34 -2.23 2.72 7.21
CA THR A 34 -2.87 2.17 6.02
C THR A 34 -2.75 0.65 6.03
N VAL A 35 -3.89 -0.05 5.92
CA VAL A 35 -3.93 -1.51 5.75
C VAL A 35 -4.67 -1.81 4.45
N LEU A 36 -4.03 -2.53 3.54
CA LEU A 36 -4.65 -2.96 2.29
C LEU A 36 -4.24 -4.40 1.97
N SER A 37 -5.10 -5.09 1.24
CA SER A 37 -4.79 -6.40 0.69
C SER A 37 -4.89 -6.35 -0.83
N PHE A 38 -3.94 -6.96 -1.51
CA PHE A 38 -3.96 -7.09 -2.97
C PHE A 38 -3.57 -8.50 -3.40
N ARG A 39 -3.93 -8.84 -4.64
CA ARG A 39 -3.41 -9.97 -5.40
C ARG A 39 -3.30 -9.55 -6.85
N THR A 40 -2.29 -10.04 -7.55
CA THR A 40 -2.05 -9.68 -8.95
C THR A 40 -1.33 -10.82 -9.64
N ASP A 41 -1.47 -10.90 -10.96
CA ASP A 41 -0.65 -11.69 -11.88
C ASP A 41 0.33 -10.81 -12.68
N GLN A 42 0.34 -9.50 -12.42
CA GLN A 42 1.21 -8.54 -13.08
C GLN A 42 2.58 -8.48 -12.40
N SER A 43 3.65 -8.44 -13.20
CA SER A 43 5.02 -8.29 -12.69
C SER A 43 5.35 -6.86 -12.24
N GLN A 44 4.56 -5.89 -12.65
CA GLN A 44 4.69 -4.49 -12.25
C GLN A 44 3.31 -3.90 -11.96
N ALA A 45 3.18 -3.18 -10.85
CA ALA A 45 1.92 -2.54 -10.49
C ALA A 45 2.14 -1.35 -9.53
N LEU A 46 1.46 -0.23 -9.79
CA LEU A 46 1.22 0.79 -8.78
C LEU A 46 0.03 0.33 -7.93
N ILE A 47 0.27 0.08 -6.64
CA ILE A 47 -0.73 -0.48 -5.72
C ILE A 47 -1.44 0.63 -4.96
N LEU A 48 -0.67 1.61 -4.46
CA LEU A 48 -1.19 2.75 -3.72
C LEU A 48 -0.34 3.98 -4.04
N PHE A 49 -1.03 5.11 -4.24
CA PHE A 49 -0.41 6.42 -4.30
C PHE A 49 -1.25 7.39 -3.48
N VAL A 50 -0.63 8.02 -2.48
CA VAL A 50 -1.22 9.03 -1.61
C VAL A 50 -0.34 10.25 -1.68
N HIS A 51 -0.95 11.44 -1.79
CA HIS A 51 -0.20 12.69 -1.70
C HIS A 51 -1.00 13.75 -0.93
N ASP A 52 -0.29 14.71 -0.35
CA ASP A 52 -0.91 15.90 0.24
C ASP A 52 -0.93 17.09 -0.75
N HIS A 53 -1.30 18.27 -0.26
CA HIS A 53 -1.37 19.50 -1.04
C HIS A 53 0.01 20.08 -1.40
N ASN A 54 1.07 19.65 -0.69
CA ASN A 54 2.45 20.09 -0.91
C ASN A 54 3.23 19.12 -1.81
N ASN A 55 2.57 18.09 -2.37
CA ASN A 55 3.17 17.00 -3.14
C ASN A 55 4.11 16.09 -2.35
N ASN A 56 4.01 16.09 -1.01
CA ASN A 56 4.52 14.98 -0.22
C ASN A 56 3.73 13.74 -0.61
N PHE A 57 4.39 12.59 -0.69
CA PHE A 57 3.73 11.39 -1.18
C PHE A 57 4.18 10.13 -0.47
N MET A 58 3.29 9.15 -0.49
CA MET A 58 3.56 7.76 -0.17
C MET A 58 3.15 6.91 -1.37
N GLN A 59 4.07 6.09 -1.85
CA GLN A 59 3.85 5.20 -2.98
C GLN A 59 4.20 3.76 -2.61
N LEU A 60 3.26 2.84 -2.83
CA LEU A 60 3.50 1.40 -2.77
C LEU A 60 3.42 0.83 -4.18
N HIS A 61 4.48 0.16 -4.62
CA HIS A 61 4.50 -0.48 -5.94
C HIS A 61 5.19 -1.84 -5.91
N LEU A 62 4.77 -2.70 -6.84
CA LEU A 62 5.40 -3.97 -7.17
C LEU A 62 6.30 -3.79 -8.40
N SER A 63 7.51 -4.35 -8.35
CA SER A 63 8.40 -4.48 -9.49
C SER A 63 9.00 -5.89 -9.59
N GLU A 64 9.18 -6.35 -10.83
CA GLU A 64 9.76 -7.66 -11.16
C GLU A 64 9.04 -8.85 -10.48
N GLU A 65 7.75 -8.71 -10.16
CA GLU A 65 6.91 -9.64 -9.37
C GLU A 65 7.40 -10.02 -7.97
N VAL A 66 8.63 -9.65 -7.58
CA VAL A 66 9.27 -10.06 -6.33
C VAL A 66 9.62 -8.91 -5.39
N ASN A 67 9.58 -7.66 -5.84
CA ASN A 67 9.98 -6.50 -5.03
C ASN A 67 8.77 -5.63 -4.71
N LEU A 68 8.39 -5.56 -3.43
CA LEU A 68 7.38 -4.62 -2.96
C LEU A 68 8.08 -3.41 -2.33
N THR A 69 7.98 -2.26 -2.97
CA THR A 69 8.70 -1.05 -2.56
C THR A 69 7.74 0.02 -2.07
N LEU A 70 7.97 0.48 -0.84
CA LEU A 70 7.35 1.66 -0.26
C LEU A 70 8.31 2.84 -0.41
N SER A 71 7.87 3.91 -1.07
CA SER A 71 8.59 5.18 -1.18
C SER A 71 7.81 6.26 -0.44
N LEU A 72 8.51 7.05 0.35
CA LEU A 72 8.00 8.21 1.06
C LEU A 72 8.78 9.45 0.61
N ASN A 73 8.06 10.50 0.28
CA ASN A 73 8.59 11.85 0.18
C ASN A 73 7.91 12.70 1.24
N ASN A 74 8.71 13.27 2.14
CA ASN A 74 8.28 14.18 3.17
C ASN A 74 9.23 15.39 3.20
N GLU A 75 8.84 16.44 2.47
CA GLU A 75 9.62 17.64 2.22
C GLU A 75 11.00 17.33 1.62
N ASP A 76 12.06 17.47 2.41
CA ASP A 76 13.45 17.25 1.98
C ASP A 76 13.90 15.79 2.16
N ILE A 77 13.05 14.92 2.71
CA ILE A 77 13.39 13.53 3.02
C ILE A 77 12.66 12.59 2.06
N VAL A 78 13.43 12.00 1.14
CA VAL A 78 12.99 10.85 0.35
C VAL A 78 13.54 9.58 0.99
N SER A 79 12.65 8.70 1.42
CA SER A 79 12.99 7.39 1.99
C SER A 79 12.33 6.28 1.19
N SER A 80 12.99 5.13 1.10
CA SER A 80 12.38 3.94 0.50
C SER A 80 12.76 2.68 1.26
N CYS A 81 11.87 1.71 1.22
CA CYS A 81 12.09 0.37 1.75
C CYS A 81 11.52 -0.64 0.77
N THR A 82 12.29 -1.67 0.46
CA THR A 82 11.86 -2.78 -0.41
C THR A 82 11.82 -4.06 0.39
N VAL A 83 10.66 -4.71 0.41
CA VAL A 83 10.50 -6.06 0.92
C VAL A 83 10.52 -7.02 -0.27
N ARG A 84 11.57 -7.84 -0.35
CA ARG A 84 11.71 -8.85 -1.41
C ARG A 84 11.01 -10.15 -1.01
N ALA A 85 10.38 -10.80 -1.98
CA ALA A 85 9.84 -12.15 -1.81
C ALA A 85 10.94 -13.16 -1.47
N HIS A 86 10.59 -14.23 -0.76
CA HIS A 86 11.54 -15.30 -0.43
C HIS A 86 12.00 -16.02 -1.72
N PRO A 87 13.22 -16.60 -1.75
CA PRO A 87 13.68 -17.39 -2.88
C PRO A 87 12.67 -18.46 -3.30
N GLY A 88 12.33 -18.51 -4.60
CA GLY A 88 11.33 -19.43 -5.14
C GLY A 88 9.88 -18.99 -4.93
N THR A 89 9.64 -17.77 -4.46
CA THR A 89 8.30 -17.17 -4.31
C THR A 89 8.23 -15.79 -4.95
N GLU A 90 7.01 -15.33 -5.22
CA GLU A 90 6.72 -14.03 -5.81
C GLU A 90 5.42 -13.46 -5.24
N TYR A 91 5.22 -12.16 -5.38
CA TYR A 91 3.97 -11.49 -5.05
C TYR A 91 2.96 -11.51 -6.20
N GLY A 92 3.42 -11.73 -7.44
CA GLY A 92 2.61 -11.84 -8.67
C GLY A 92 1.91 -13.19 -8.88
N ASN A 93 1.73 -14.01 -7.84
CA ASN A 93 1.20 -15.37 -7.96
C ASN A 93 -0.33 -15.49 -7.73
N MET A 94 -1.08 -14.39 -7.86
CA MET A 94 -2.52 -14.33 -7.61
C MET A 94 -2.98 -14.74 -6.20
N LYS A 95 -2.07 -14.79 -5.22
CA LYS A 95 -2.42 -14.98 -3.80
C LYS A 95 -2.61 -13.64 -3.11
N TRP A 96 -3.50 -13.63 -2.12
CA TRP A 96 -3.73 -12.46 -1.28
C TRP A 96 -2.52 -12.16 -0.40
N ILE A 97 -2.09 -10.90 -0.43
CA ILE A 97 -1.04 -10.35 0.42
C ILE A 97 -1.62 -9.16 1.15
N GLN A 98 -1.38 -9.08 2.45
CA GLN A 98 -1.73 -7.92 3.26
C GLN A 98 -0.51 -7.07 3.53
N VAL A 99 -0.66 -5.76 3.32
CA VAL A 99 0.37 -4.77 3.60
C VAL A 99 -0.16 -3.84 4.67
N CYS A 100 0.63 -3.65 5.71
CA CYS A 100 0.37 -2.70 6.79
C CYS A 100 1.48 -1.65 6.78
N ILE A 101 1.12 -0.41 6.48
CA ILE A 101 2.01 0.74 6.52
C ILE A 101 1.71 1.52 7.79
N GLN A 102 2.74 1.74 8.60
CA GLN A 102 2.65 2.48 9.84
C GLN A 102 3.92 3.31 10.01
N PHE A 103 3.73 4.57 10.37
CA PHE A 103 4.82 5.48 10.69
C PHE A 103 4.93 5.61 12.21
N PRO A 104 6.13 5.46 12.79
CA PRO A 104 6.36 5.89 14.16
C PRO A 104 6.27 7.43 14.20
N PHE A 105 5.55 7.96 15.20
CA PHE A 105 5.24 9.39 15.39
C PHE A 105 6.46 10.32 15.37
N GLU A 106 7.68 9.80 15.48
CA GLU A 106 8.92 10.59 15.57
C GLU A 106 9.57 10.91 14.20
N ASN A 107 9.12 10.28 13.11
CA ASN A 107 9.81 10.35 11.81
C ASN A 107 9.06 11.11 10.71
N ILE A 108 7.87 11.65 10.99
CA ILE A 108 7.16 12.49 10.02
C ILE A 108 7.17 13.93 10.50
N LYS A 109 7.87 14.79 9.75
CA LYS A 109 7.78 16.24 9.88
C LYS A 109 6.79 16.73 8.84
N MET A 110 5.52 16.86 9.20
CA MET A 110 4.47 17.47 8.36
C MET A 110 3.89 18.68 9.05
#